data_AF-A0A850M3I3-F1
#
_entry.id   AF-A0A850M3I3-F1
#
_cell.length_a   1.000
_cell.length_b   1.000
_cell.length_c   1.000
_cell.angle_alpha   90.00
_cell.angle_beta   90.00
_cell.angle_gamma   90.00
#
_symmetry.space_group_name_H-M   'P 1'
#
loop_
_entity.id
_entity.type
_entity.pdbx_description
1 polymer ?
#
loop_
_entity_poly.entity_id
_entity_poly.type
_entity_poly.pdbx_seq_one_letter_code
_entity_poly.pdbx_strand_id
1 'polypeptide(L)'
;MSVEDRIKELEAQLAKKDQTIQELNEGIKNITDKLAITQANFEEQISRIAEEQAKMDKMKDEALENLQAQLNKKVDQVYEYQVLLDSDEGIKDMQAKIKILENLNAKKVKEIEKLNAEMQSVIEQNEKLKARYKEMKGKSVKELESLVAKKEAEIHELTLKMGDLKSLQTELKGEQTEIIESFQTQLNRIKELEATNAQLEEQVQRYSSGLDAQKMKAYDDFVSQLQYELNEVKNQLASSEHLRSEQQVSISHFEQLLGQVQSQIAQQEAAAYQAQQQAAASYQQQAPPPPMQPPIPQVQPTQPGYPVSQPAYPATPAPPAQPTGPASGAQQEAVRLLDTIAARARSGIPGSQLAQEMEQTRNRIVEVFQWHPALFELAAFARRLKQLPVGTVLDAGTLNSLLERIEAWKSRILA
;
A
#
# COMPACT_ATOMS: atom_id res chain seq x y z
N MET A 1 105.90 -185.80 -36.02
CA MET A 1 104.49 -185.70 -36.45
C MET A 1 104.34 -186.46 -37.75
N SER A 2 103.33 -187.33 -37.81
CA SER A 2 102.82 -187.98 -39.02
C SER A 2 102.11 -186.98 -39.93
N VAL A 3 101.80 -187.37 -41.17
CA VAL A 3 100.97 -186.57 -42.09
C VAL A 3 99.57 -186.34 -41.50
N GLU A 4 99.01 -187.30 -40.76
CA GLU A 4 97.72 -187.16 -40.08
C GLU A 4 97.73 -186.11 -38.96
N ASP A 5 98.84 -185.95 -38.24
CA ASP A 5 98.99 -184.88 -37.25
C ASP A 5 98.97 -183.50 -37.93
N ARG A 6 99.53 -183.41 -39.15
CA ARG A 6 99.54 -182.19 -39.96
C ARG A 6 98.15 -181.85 -40.54
N ILE A 7 97.34 -182.87 -40.84
CA ILE A 7 95.94 -182.68 -41.27
C ILE A 7 95.10 -182.18 -40.09
N LYS A 8 95.18 -182.81 -38.91
CA LYS A 8 94.47 -182.33 -37.71
C LYS A 8 94.88 -180.92 -37.30
N GLU A 9 96.16 -180.58 -37.41
CA GLU A 9 96.67 -179.21 -37.20
C GLU A 9 96.02 -178.22 -38.18
N LEU A 10 95.91 -178.57 -39.47
CA LEU A 10 95.27 -177.73 -40.48
C LEU A 10 93.75 -177.62 -40.31
N GLU A 11 93.06 -178.70 -39.94
CA GLU A 11 91.63 -178.70 -39.62
C GLU A 11 91.33 -177.83 -38.39
N ALA A 12 92.15 -177.93 -37.34
CA ALA A 12 92.05 -177.08 -36.16
C ALA A 12 92.32 -175.60 -36.50
N GLN A 13 93.28 -175.32 -37.39
CA GLN A 13 93.52 -173.96 -37.90
C GLN A 13 92.38 -173.46 -38.80
N LEU A 14 91.71 -174.33 -39.56
CA LEU A 14 90.55 -173.99 -40.38
C LEU A 14 89.35 -173.66 -39.50
N ALA A 15 89.01 -174.53 -38.54
CA ALA A 15 87.93 -174.29 -37.58
C ALA A 15 88.15 -173.01 -36.76
N LYS A 16 89.41 -172.72 -36.37
CA LYS A 16 89.76 -171.46 -35.70
C LYS A 16 89.60 -170.25 -36.63
N LYS A 17 89.89 -170.38 -37.93
CA LYS A 17 89.62 -169.32 -38.92
C LYS A 17 88.13 -169.13 -39.15
N ASP A 18 87.33 -170.20 -39.22
CA ASP A 18 85.88 -170.11 -39.37
C ASP A 18 85.23 -169.47 -38.14
N GLN A 19 85.68 -169.80 -36.93
CA GLN A 19 85.30 -169.09 -35.70
C GLN A 19 85.70 -167.60 -35.77
N THR A 20 86.93 -167.29 -36.20
CA THR A 20 87.38 -165.90 -36.37
C THR A 20 86.52 -165.15 -37.42
N ILE A 21 86.10 -165.83 -38.49
CA ILE A 21 85.20 -165.28 -39.52
C ILE A 21 83.79 -165.06 -38.97
N GLN A 22 83.27 -165.95 -38.11
CA GLN A 22 82.01 -165.71 -37.41
C GLN A 22 82.10 -164.50 -36.47
N GLU A 23 83.13 -164.43 -35.63
CA GLU A 23 83.38 -163.29 -34.73
C GLU A 23 83.55 -161.98 -35.50
N LEU A 24 84.24 -162.00 -36.65
CA LEU A 24 84.37 -160.85 -37.55
C LEU A 24 83.05 -160.47 -38.22
N ASN A 25 82.25 -161.44 -38.69
CA ASN A 25 80.94 -161.18 -39.31
C ASN A 25 79.94 -160.62 -38.29
N GLU A 26 79.96 -161.11 -37.05
CA GLU A 26 79.14 -160.60 -35.96
C GLU A 26 79.63 -159.21 -35.51
N GLY A 27 80.95 -158.97 -35.52
CA GLY A 27 81.55 -157.65 -35.35
C GLY A 27 81.15 -156.65 -36.45
N ILE A 28 81.20 -157.06 -37.72
CA ILE A 28 80.75 -156.27 -38.88
C ILE A 28 79.27 -155.95 -38.74
N LYS A 29 78.42 -156.95 -38.42
CA LYS A 29 76.99 -156.75 -38.18
C LYS A 29 76.74 -155.74 -37.06
N ASN A 30 77.41 -155.89 -35.91
CA ASN A 30 77.29 -154.95 -34.78
C ASN A 30 77.73 -153.53 -35.15
N ILE A 31 78.78 -153.38 -35.97
CA ILE A 31 79.21 -152.09 -36.51
C ILE A 31 78.16 -151.52 -37.49
N THR A 32 77.59 -152.35 -38.38
CA THR A 32 76.53 -151.93 -39.31
C THR A 32 75.26 -151.49 -38.57
N ASP A 33 74.82 -152.26 -37.56
CA ASP A 33 73.66 -151.93 -36.72
C ASP A 33 73.90 -150.61 -35.96
N LYS A 34 75.10 -150.41 -35.40
CA LYS A 34 75.51 -149.14 -34.77
C LYS A 34 75.58 -147.97 -35.75
N LEU A 35 76.06 -148.21 -36.98
CA LEU A 35 76.13 -147.19 -38.02
C LEU A 35 74.72 -146.76 -38.45
N ALA A 36 73.79 -147.71 -38.63
CA ALA A 36 72.40 -147.44 -38.94
C ALA A 36 71.69 -146.64 -37.83
N ILE A 37 71.88 -147.02 -36.56
CA ILE A 37 71.37 -146.26 -35.41
C ILE A 37 71.97 -144.85 -35.36
N THR A 38 73.27 -144.71 -35.65
CA THR A 38 73.97 -143.42 -35.67
C THR A 38 73.48 -142.53 -36.80
N GLN A 39 73.25 -143.10 -37.99
CA GLN A 39 72.71 -142.38 -39.13
C GLN A 39 71.26 -141.92 -38.87
N ALA A 40 70.41 -142.79 -38.33
CA ALA A 40 69.04 -142.41 -37.95
C ALA A 40 69.03 -141.27 -36.90
N ASN A 41 69.94 -141.30 -35.92
CA ASN A 41 70.11 -140.23 -34.93
C ASN A 41 70.59 -138.91 -35.57
N PHE A 42 71.46 -138.96 -36.59
CA PHE A 42 71.84 -137.76 -37.35
C PHE A 42 70.70 -137.24 -38.23
N GLU A 43 69.92 -138.10 -38.87
CA GLU A 43 68.73 -137.71 -39.66
C GLU A 43 67.65 -137.06 -38.76
N GLU A 44 67.46 -137.56 -37.54
CA GLU A 44 66.61 -136.93 -36.53
C GLU A 44 67.17 -135.55 -36.09
N GLN A 45 68.48 -135.44 -35.84
CA GLN A 45 69.10 -134.15 -35.50
C GLN A 45 68.98 -133.12 -36.63
N ILE A 46 69.20 -133.51 -37.89
CA ILE A 46 69.00 -132.64 -39.06
C ILE A 46 67.55 -132.16 -39.14
N SER A 47 66.58 -133.05 -38.89
CA SER A 47 65.15 -132.72 -38.87
C SER A 47 64.81 -131.72 -37.75
N ARG A 48 65.34 -131.94 -36.53
CA ARG A 48 65.18 -131.01 -35.40
C ARG A 48 65.80 -129.64 -35.68
N ILE A 49 66.99 -129.59 -36.27
CA ILE A 49 67.64 -128.33 -36.67
C ILE A 49 66.79 -127.59 -37.72
N ALA A 50 66.26 -128.30 -38.72
CA ALA A 50 65.39 -127.69 -39.72
C ALA A 50 64.09 -127.12 -39.12
N GLU A 51 63.48 -127.82 -38.15
CA GLU A 51 62.33 -127.29 -37.41
C GLU A 51 62.67 -126.07 -36.54
N GLU A 52 63.82 -126.06 -35.87
CA GLU A 52 64.28 -124.93 -35.06
C GLU A 52 64.60 -123.71 -35.93
N GLN A 53 65.19 -123.92 -37.11
CA GLN A 53 65.44 -122.88 -38.11
C GLN A 53 64.11 -122.26 -38.59
N ALA A 54 63.12 -123.09 -38.95
CA ALA A 54 61.80 -122.61 -39.38
C ALA A 54 61.04 -121.87 -38.26
N LYS A 55 61.19 -122.30 -36.99
CA LYS A 55 60.66 -121.57 -35.82
C LYS A 55 61.37 -120.23 -35.64
N MET A 56 62.69 -120.18 -35.82
CA MET A 56 63.48 -118.94 -35.72
C MET A 56 63.09 -117.92 -36.79
N ASP A 57 62.99 -118.33 -38.06
CA ASP A 57 62.59 -117.45 -39.15
C ASP A 57 61.17 -116.91 -38.95
N LYS A 58 60.21 -117.77 -38.55
CA LYS A 58 58.86 -117.33 -38.20
C LYS A 58 58.83 -116.33 -37.04
N MET A 59 59.57 -116.59 -35.96
CA MET A 59 59.67 -115.65 -34.82
C MET A 59 60.30 -114.31 -35.22
N LYS A 60 61.26 -114.33 -36.16
CA LYS A 60 61.91 -113.12 -36.68
C LYS A 60 60.94 -112.30 -37.53
N ASP A 61 60.15 -112.94 -38.39
CA ASP A 61 59.15 -112.26 -39.21
C ASP A 61 58.03 -111.67 -38.34
N GLU A 62 57.51 -112.43 -37.36
CA GLU A 62 56.53 -111.92 -36.37
C GLU A 62 57.09 -110.75 -35.54
N ALA A 63 58.37 -110.79 -35.16
CA ALA A 63 59.03 -109.70 -34.44
C ALA A 63 59.22 -108.45 -35.32
N LEU A 64 59.58 -108.62 -36.60
CA LEU A 64 59.72 -107.53 -37.57
C LEU A 64 58.37 -106.88 -37.88
N GLU A 65 57.31 -107.66 -38.09
CA GLU A 65 55.96 -107.15 -38.34
C GLU A 65 55.43 -106.36 -37.13
N ASN A 66 55.62 -106.89 -35.92
CA ASN A 66 55.23 -106.21 -34.68
C ASN A 66 56.02 -104.88 -34.46
N LEU A 67 57.33 -104.89 -34.69
CA LEU A 67 58.15 -103.68 -34.64
C LEU A 67 57.74 -102.64 -35.70
N GLN A 68 57.42 -103.08 -36.92
CA GLN A 68 56.94 -102.21 -38.00
C GLN A 68 55.58 -101.60 -37.65
N ALA A 69 54.65 -102.38 -37.08
CA ALA A 69 53.35 -101.89 -36.62
C ALA A 69 53.48 -100.88 -35.46
N GLN A 70 54.38 -101.13 -34.52
CA GLN A 70 54.69 -100.18 -33.44
C GLN A 70 55.34 -98.89 -33.96
N LEU A 71 56.25 -98.99 -34.93
CA LEU A 71 56.89 -97.85 -35.58
C LEU A 71 55.87 -96.99 -36.33
N ASN A 72 55.01 -97.59 -37.16
CA ASN A 72 53.96 -96.87 -37.89
C ASN A 72 53.03 -96.13 -36.92
N LYS A 73 52.55 -96.81 -35.85
CA LYS A 73 51.74 -96.17 -34.81
C LYS A 73 52.44 -95.01 -34.11
N LYS A 74 53.78 -95.05 -33.98
CA LYS A 74 54.57 -93.94 -33.43
C LYS A 74 54.72 -92.78 -34.41
N VAL A 75 54.85 -93.08 -35.71
CA VAL A 75 54.86 -92.05 -36.77
C VAL A 75 53.51 -91.33 -36.85
N ASP A 76 52.40 -92.06 -36.79
CA ASP A 76 51.05 -91.48 -36.78
C ASP A 76 50.87 -90.54 -35.57
N GLN A 77 51.28 -90.97 -34.38
CA GLN A 77 51.27 -90.13 -33.17
C GLN A 77 52.13 -88.86 -33.32
N VAL A 78 53.29 -88.95 -33.97
CA VAL A 78 54.13 -87.77 -34.25
C VAL A 78 53.45 -86.81 -35.23
N TYR A 79 52.77 -87.31 -36.25
CA TYR A 79 51.97 -86.45 -37.15
C TYR A 79 50.80 -85.77 -36.44
N GLU A 80 50.06 -86.48 -35.58
CA GLU A 80 48.99 -85.89 -34.76
C GLU A 80 49.53 -84.76 -33.86
N TYR A 81 50.66 -84.98 -33.18
CA TYR A 81 51.29 -83.96 -32.35
C TYR A 81 51.85 -82.79 -33.17
N GLN A 82 52.39 -83.04 -34.38
CA GLN A 82 52.87 -81.98 -35.26
C GLN A 82 51.73 -81.08 -35.75
N VAL A 83 50.59 -81.65 -36.15
CA VAL A 83 49.39 -80.88 -36.53
C VAL A 83 48.84 -80.05 -35.35
N LEU A 84 48.93 -80.57 -34.12
CA LEU A 84 48.59 -79.81 -32.91
C LEU A 84 49.58 -78.66 -32.64
N LEU A 85 50.88 -78.85 -32.89
CA LEU A 85 51.92 -77.82 -32.75
C LEU A 85 51.82 -76.73 -33.83
N ASP A 86 51.54 -77.11 -35.07
CA ASP A 86 51.39 -76.19 -36.20
C ASP A 86 50.10 -75.34 -36.12
N SER A 87 49.23 -75.59 -35.13
CA SER A 87 48.07 -74.75 -34.80
C SER A 87 48.41 -73.37 -34.18
N ASP A 88 49.68 -72.96 -34.25
CA ASP A 88 50.23 -71.64 -33.87
C ASP A 88 49.44 -70.46 -34.45
N GLU A 89 48.73 -70.63 -35.57
CA GLU A 89 47.81 -69.63 -36.12
C GLU A 89 46.60 -69.35 -35.19
N GLY A 90 46.08 -70.37 -34.51
CA GLY A 90 45.06 -70.21 -33.47
C GLY A 90 45.59 -69.50 -32.21
N ILE A 91 46.86 -69.72 -31.85
CA ILE A 91 47.53 -68.98 -30.77
C ILE A 91 47.67 -67.50 -31.14
N LYS A 92 48.06 -67.20 -32.38
CA LYS A 92 48.16 -65.82 -32.89
C LYS A 92 46.82 -65.09 -32.92
N ASP A 93 45.74 -65.76 -33.37
CA ASP A 93 44.38 -65.19 -33.33
C ASP A 93 43.92 -64.91 -31.88
N MET A 94 44.17 -65.84 -30.95
CA MET A 94 43.87 -65.61 -29.52
C MET A 94 44.68 -64.43 -28.95
N GLN A 95 45.98 -64.32 -29.25
CA GLN A 95 46.81 -63.18 -28.84
C GLN A 95 46.31 -61.85 -29.43
N ALA A 96 45.89 -61.83 -30.70
CA ALA A 96 45.31 -60.66 -31.34
C ALA A 96 43.99 -60.24 -30.65
N LYS A 97 43.11 -61.20 -30.34
CA LYS A 97 41.86 -60.98 -29.61
C LYS A 97 42.12 -60.46 -28.19
N ILE A 98 43.07 -61.03 -27.45
CA ILE A 98 43.50 -60.54 -26.13
C ILE A 98 43.93 -59.07 -26.23
N LYS A 99 44.81 -58.73 -27.17
CA LYS A 99 45.30 -57.35 -27.37
C LYS A 99 44.18 -56.37 -27.73
N ILE A 100 43.17 -56.79 -28.49
CA ILE A 100 41.98 -55.97 -28.78
C ILE A 100 41.15 -55.75 -27.51
N LEU A 101 40.93 -56.79 -26.71
CA LEU A 101 40.19 -56.72 -25.45
C LEU A 101 40.89 -55.86 -24.39
N GLU A 102 42.23 -55.96 -24.27
CA GLU A 102 43.04 -55.08 -23.42
C GLU A 102 42.87 -53.60 -23.79
N ASN A 103 42.97 -53.28 -25.08
CA ASN A 103 42.77 -51.92 -25.58
C ASN A 103 41.34 -51.41 -25.36
N LEU A 104 40.33 -52.26 -25.51
CA LEU A 104 38.94 -51.92 -25.22
C LEU A 104 38.72 -51.68 -23.71
N ASN A 105 39.31 -52.52 -22.86
CA ASN A 105 39.22 -52.40 -21.41
C ASN A 105 39.91 -51.11 -20.92
N ALA A 106 41.12 -50.81 -21.43
CA ALA A 106 41.83 -49.57 -21.12
C ALA A 106 41.05 -48.30 -21.53
N LYS A 107 40.29 -48.34 -22.64
CA LYS A 107 39.37 -47.25 -23.02
C LYS A 107 38.21 -47.11 -22.03
N LYS A 108 37.56 -48.22 -21.66
CA LYS A 108 36.45 -48.22 -20.70
C LYS A 108 36.88 -47.76 -19.30
N VAL A 109 38.07 -48.13 -18.83
CA VAL A 109 38.62 -47.65 -17.55
C VAL A 109 38.75 -46.12 -17.56
N LYS A 110 39.33 -45.53 -18.62
CA LYS A 110 39.44 -44.07 -18.75
C LYS A 110 38.09 -43.36 -18.82
N GLU A 111 37.09 -43.98 -19.44
CA GLU A 111 35.72 -43.46 -19.48
C GLU A 111 35.06 -43.48 -18.09
N ILE A 112 35.23 -44.57 -17.34
CA ILE A 112 34.77 -44.69 -15.94
C ILE A 112 35.48 -43.66 -15.04
N GLU A 113 36.78 -43.45 -15.18
CA GLU A 113 37.54 -42.43 -14.45
C GLU A 113 37.01 -41.02 -14.73
N LYS A 114 36.74 -40.69 -16.01
CA LYS A 114 36.16 -39.41 -16.41
C LYS A 114 34.76 -39.20 -15.83
N LEU A 115 33.88 -40.20 -15.95
CA LEU A 115 32.52 -40.15 -15.40
C LEU A 115 32.52 -40.03 -13.87
N ASN A 116 33.44 -40.69 -13.18
CA ASN A 116 33.61 -40.55 -11.72
C ASN A 116 34.05 -39.12 -11.34
N ALA A 117 34.96 -38.51 -12.09
CA ALA A 117 35.37 -37.12 -11.84
C ALA A 117 34.23 -36.12 -12.09
N GLU A 118 33.45 -36.31 -13.16
CA GLU A 118 32.24 -35.52 -13.45
C GLU A 118 31.18 -35.69 -12.35
N MET A 119 30.94 -36.92 -11.89
CA MET A 119 30.02 -37.22 -10.79
C MET A 119 30.44 -36.53 -9.48
N GLN A 120 31.72 -36.56 -9.11
CA GLN A 120 32.20 -35.86 -7.91
C GLN A 120 32.03 -34.35 -8.01
N SER A 121 32.32 -33.75 -9.17
CA SER A 121 32.05 -32.32 -9.42
C SER A 121 30.57 -31.96 -9.24
N VAL A 122 29.66 -32.81 -9.72
CA VAL A 122 28.20 -32.63 -9.54
C VAL A 122 27.77 -32.79 -8.07
N ILE A 123 28.38 -33.71 -7.31
CA ILE A 123 28.14 -33.86 -5.87
C ILE A 123 28.56 -32.59 -5.12
N GLU A 124 29.76 -32.08 -5.37
CA GLU A 124 30.24 -30.82 -4.77
C GLU A 124 29.34 -29.63 -5.11
N GLN A 125 28.90 -29.50 -6.36
CA GLN A 125 28.00 -28.44 -6.79
C GLN A 125 26.66 -28.52 -6.07
N ASN A 126 26.11 -29.72 -5.89
CA ASN A 126 24.86 -29.94 -5.14
C ASN A 126 25.00 -29.54 -3.67
N GLU A 127 26.10 -29.89 -2.99
CA GLU A 127 26.31 -29.46 -1.60
C GLU A 127 26.51 -27.94 -1.47
N LYS A 128 27.23 -27.32 -2.41
CA LYS A 128 27.36 -25.84 -2.50
C LYS A 128 25.99 -25.17 -2.72
N LEU A 129 25.10 -25.75 -3.54
CA LEU A 129 23.74 -25.27 -3.75
C LEU A 129 22.85 -25.45 -2.52
N LYS A 130 22.88 -26.60 -1.85
CA LYS A 130 22.16 -26.84 -0.58
C LYS A 130 22.58 -25.85 0.50
N ALA A 131 23.87 -25.58 0.63
CA ALA A 131 24.40 -24.59 1.58
C ALA A 131 23.87 -23.18 1.28
N ARG A 132 23.96 -22.73 0.01
CA ARG A 132 23.41 -21.43 -0.43
C ARG A 132 21.90 -21.33 -0.20
N TYR A 133 21.14 -22.40 -0.48
CA TYR A 133 19.70 -22.42 -0.24
C TYR A 133 19.37 -22.29 1.25
N LYS A 134 20.08 -23.01 2.13
CA LYS A 134 19.92 -22.93 3.58
C LYS A 134 20.24 -21.53 4.11
N GLU A 135 21.32 -20.93 3.61
CA GLU A 135 21.73 -19.57 3.98
C GLU A 135 20.72 -18.52 3.52
N MET A 136 20.34 -18.55 2.23
CA MET A 136 19.36 -17.63 1.64
C MET A 136 18.01 -17.72 2.36
N LYS A 137 17.49 -18.95 2.56
CA LYS A 137 16.25 -19.17 3.32
C LYS A 137 16.37 -18.61 4.74
N GLY A 138 17.49 -18.84 5.43
CA GLY A 138 17.72 -18.33 6.78
C GLY A 138 17.80 -16.80 6.86
N LYS A 139 18.42 -16.13 5.87
CA LYS A 139 18.51 -14.67 5.80
C LYS A 139 17.16 -14.04 5.45
N SER A 140 16.55 -14.45 4.32
CA SER A 140 15.30 -13.86 3.85
C SER A 140 14.13 -14.09 4.80
N VAL A 141 14.06 -15.23 5.50
CA VAL A 141 13.03 -15.45 6.54
C VAL A 141 13.22 -14.46 7.70
N LYS A 142 14.44 -14.31 8.23
CA LYS A 142 14.71 -13.36 9.33
C LYS A 142 14.48 -11.90 8.95
N GLU A 143 14.84 -11.52 7.72
CA GLU A 143 14.59 -10.17 7.19
C GLU A 143 13.08 -9.90 7.08
N LEU A 144 12.30 -10.87 6.59
CA LEU A 144 10.84 -10.75 6.51
C LEU A 144 10.19 -10.75 7.90
N GLU A 145 10.60 -11.62 8.82
CA GLU A 145 10.14 -11.64 10.22
C GLU A 145 10.40 -10.29 10.91
N SER A 146 11.60 -9.72 10.74
CA SER A 146 11.95 -8.41 11.29
C SER A 146 11.14 -7.27 10.67
N LEU A 147 10.89 -7.32 9.35
CA LEU A 147 10.07 -6.33 8.66
C LEU A 147 8.59 -6.41 9.08
N VAL A 148 8.06 -7.62 9.26
CA VAL A 148 6.70 -7.87 9.77
C VAL A 148 6.56 -7.30 11.19
N ALA A 149 7.44 -7.68 12.12
CA ALA A 149 7.41 -7.18 13.49
C ALA A 149 7.49 -5.65 13.56
N LYS A 150 8.33 -5.02 12.71
CA LYS A 150 8.40 -3.56 12.60
C LYS A 150 7.08 -2.94 12.10
N LYS A 151 6.41 -3.58 11.14
CA LYS A 151 5.13 -3.10 10.59
C LYS A 151 3.95 -3.34 11.54
N GLU A 152 3.97 -4.42 12.32
CA GLU A 152 3.00 -4.67 13.39
C GLU A 152 3.10 -3.60 14.49
N ALA A 153 4.32 -3.21 14.89
CA ALA A 153 4.54 -2.11 15.82
C ALA A 153 4.03 -0.75 15.28
N GLU A 154 4.30 -0.44 14.00
CA GLU A 154 3.81 0.77 13.33
C GLU A 154 2.26 0.81 13.26
N ILE A 155 1.63 -0.33 12.98
CA ILE A 155 0.16 -0.47 13.00
C ILE A 155 -0.39 -0.28 14.42
N HIS A 156 0.27 -0.82 15.44
CA HIS A 156 -0.14 -0.64 16.83
C HIS A 156 -0.07 0.84 17.27
N GLU A 157 1.03 1.54 16.93
CA GLU A 157 1.20 2.97 17.22
C GLU A 157 0.11 3.83 16.50
N LEU A 158 -0.17 3.54 15.24
CA LEU A 158 -1.24 4.21 14.48
C LEU A 158 -2.64 3.91 15.06
N THR A 159 -2.85 2.71 15.62
CA THR A 159 -4.12 2.32 16.27
C THR A 159 -4.34 3.10 17.56
N LEU A 160 -3.28 3.28 18.38
CA LEU A 160 -3.33 4.12 19.58
C LEU A 160 -3.66 5.58 19.22
N LYS A 161 -2.92 6.18 18.27
CA LYS A 161 -3.17 7.56 17.79
C LYS A 161 -4.58 7.75 17.24
N MET A 162 -5.15 6.74 16.58
CA MET A 162 -6.53 6.76 16.11
C MET A 162 -7.55 6.71 17.26
N GLY A 163 -7.22 5.99 18.34
CA GLY A 163 -7.97 6.04 19.61
C GLY A 163 -7.96 7.44 20.21
N ASP A 164 -6.79 8.04 20.37
CA ASP A 164 -6.61 9.39 20.94
C ASP A 164 -7.39 10.45 20.13
N LEU A 165 -7.27 10.43 18.80
CA LEU A 165 -8.02 11.33 17.91
C LEU A 165 -9.53 11.15 18.01
N LYS A 166 -10.01 9.93 18.27
CA LYS A 166 -11.45 9.65 18.44
C LYS A 166 -11.96 10.12 19.80
N SER A 167 -11.15 10.04 20.85
CA SER A 167 -11.42 10.64 22.15
C SER A 167 -11.51 12.17 22.03
N LEU A 168 -10.50 12.81 21.41
CA LEU A 168 -10.48 14.25 21.16
C LEU A 168 -11.68 14.72 20.32
N GLN A 169 -12.08 13.95 19.29
CA GLN A 169 -13.29 14.25 18.51
C GLN A 169 -14.57 14.17 19.36
N THR A 170 -14.59 13.34 20.40
CA THR A 170 -15.76 13.18 21.28
C THR A 170 -15.81 14.33 22.28
N GLU A 171 -14.66 14.72 22.84
CA GLU A 171 -14.49 15.89 23.71
C GLU A 171 -14.91 17.19 23.01
N LEU A 172 -14.37 17.45 21.81
CA LEU A 172 -14.71 18.64 21.00
C LEU A 172 -16.21 18.72 20.65
N LYS A 173 -16.88 17.58 20.48
CA LYS A 173 -18.35 17.54 20.29
C LYS A 173 -19.12 17.85 21.57
N GLY A 174 -18.58 17.46 22.72
CA GLY A 174 -19.10 17.86 24.04
C GLY A 174 -19.02 19.37 24.19
N GLU A 175 -17.83 19.95 24.06
CA GLU A 175 -17.59 21.41 24.12
C GLU A 175 -18.49 22.18 23.13
N GLN A 176 -18.62 21.70 21.88
CA GLN A 176 -19.50 22.31 20.88
C GLN A 176 -20.97 22.31 21.34
N THR A 177 -21.42 21.25 22.01
CA THR A 177 -22.80 21.15 22.53
C THR A 177 -23.01 22.14 23.68
N GLU A 178 -22.09 22.19 24.64
CA GLU A 178 -22.12 23.14 25.77
C GLU A 178 -22.13 24.60 25.29
N ILE A 179 -21.34 24.94 24.26
CA ILE A 179 -21.33 26.27 23.64
C ILE A 179 -22.69 26.60 23.00
N ILE A 180 -23.31 25.64 22.30
CA ILE A 180 -24.63 25.83 21.69
C ILE A 180 -25.71 26.06 22.78
N GLU A 181 -25.70 25.27 23.86
CA GLU A 181 -26.63 25.44 24.98
C GLU A 181 -26.44 26.78 25.72
N SER A 182 -25.19 27.21 25.88
CA SER A 182 -24.85 28.53 26.42
C SER A 182 -25.39 29.66 25.54
N PHE A 183 -25.20 29.60 24.21
CA PHE A 183 -25.76 30.59 23.30
C PHE A 183 -27.30 30.59 23.28
N GLN A 184 -27.96 29.43 23.37
CA GLN A 184 -29.43 29.36 23.49
C GLN A 184 -29.92 30.01 24.79
N THR A 185 -29.21 29.78 25.90
CA THR A 185 -29.50 30.41 27.20
C THR A 185 -29.36 31.93 27.12
N GLN A 186 -28.28 32.44 26.52
CA GLN A 186 -28.07 33.86 26.30
C GLN A 186 -29.15 34.47 25.38
N LEU A 187 -29.52 33.79 24.29
CA LEU A 187 -30.57 34.24 23.38
C LEU A 187 -31.94 34.36 24.08
N ASN A 188 -32.29 33.40 24.93
CA ASN A 188 -33.50 33.46 25.73
C ASN A 188 -33.46 34.61 26.73
N ARG A 189 -32.30 34.85 27.38
CA ARG A 189 -32.12 35.99 28.28
C ARG A 189 -32.24 37.34 27.57
N ILE A 190 -31.77 37.46 26.33
CA ILE A 190 -31.95 38.67 25.51
C ILE A 190 -33.44 38.91 25.27
N LYS A 191 -34.22 37.89 24.86
CA LYS A 191 -35.67 38.02 24.66
C LYS A 191 -36.42 38.44 25.93
N GLU A 192 -36.03 37.93 27.10
CA GLU A 192 -36.58 38.38 28.39
C GLU A 192 -36.30 39.85 28.65
N LEU A 193 -35.08 40.32 28.36
CA LEU A 193 -34.69 41.72 28.53
C LEU A 193 -35.40 42.64 27.54
N GLU A 194 -35.54 42.22 26.27
CA GLU A 194 -36.32 42.95 25.25
C GLU A 194 -37.79 43.10 25.67
N ALA A 195 -38.42 42.02 26.14
CA ALA A 195 -39.79 42.05 26.65
C ALA A 195 -39.93 42.95 27.89
N THR A 196 -38.95 42.90 28.81
CA THR A 196 -38.92 43.78 30.00
C THR A 196 -38.75 45.24 29.60
N ASN A 197 -37.89 45.54 28.62
CA ASN A 197 -37.66 46.90 28.15
C ASN A 197 -38.91 47.47 27.45
N ALA A 198 -39.61 46.67 26.63
CA ALA A 198 -40.88 47.07 26.04
C ALA A 198 -41.96 47.38 27.09
N GLN A 199 -42.02 46.61 28.19
CA GLN A 199 -42.91 46.90 29.32
C GLN A 199 -42.54 48.21 30.05
N LEU A 200 -41.24 48.50 30.20
CA LEU A 200 -40.76 49.75 30.80
C LEU A 200 -41.04 50.95 29.90
N GLU A 201 -40.84 50.84 28.58
CA GLU A 201 -41.21 51.87 27.60
C GLU A 201 -42.71 52.16 27.64
N GLU A 202 -43.57 51.14 27.72
CA GLU A 202 -45.00 51.32 27.88
C GLU A 202 -45.36 52.03 29.20
N GLN A 203 -44.71 51.66 30.32
CA GLN A 203 -44.90 52.35 31.60
C GLN A 203 -44.48 53.82 31.52
N VAL A 204 -43.32 54.13 30.95
CA VAL A 204 -42.84 55.51 30.76
C VAL A 204 -43.82 56.31 29.91
N GLN A 205 -44.33 55.74 28.82
CA GLN A 205 -45.33 56.39 27.96
C GLN A 205 -46.64 56.66 28.70
N ARG A 206 -47.12 55.70 29.52
CA ARG A 206 -48.31 55.87 30.38
C ARG A 206 -48.08 56.95 31.44
N TYR A 207 -46.93 56.98 32.10
CA TYR A 207 -46.59 58.01 33.10
C TYR A 207 -46.46 59.41 32.47
N SER A 208 -45.82 59.53 31.31
CA SER A 208 -45.73 60.81 30.57
C SER A 208 -47.11 61.33 30.19
N SER A 209 -47.93 60.47 29.58
CA SER A 209 -49.29 60.83 29.15
C SER A 209 -50.19 61.20 30.33
N GLY A 210 -50.08 60.48 31.46
CA GLY A 210 -50.78 60.80 32.70
C GLY A 210 -50.34 62.11 33.33
N LEU A 211 -49.03 62.40 33.32
CA LEU A 211 -48.48 63.67 33.82
C LEU A 211 -48.93 64.86 32.97
N ASP A 212 -48.95 64.72 31.64
CA ASP A 212 -49.40 65.80 30.76
C ASP A 212 -50.92 66.01 30.82
N ALA A 213 -51.71 64.93 30.97
CA ALA A 213 -53.13 65.05 31.29
C ALA A 213 -53.38 65.72 32.64
N GLN A 214 -52.56 65.44 33.66
CA GLN A 214 -52.65 66.08 34.98
C GLN A 214 -52.28 67.57 34.91
N LYS A 215 -51.25 67.94 34.15
CA LYS A 215 -50.90 69.35 33.89
C LYS A 215 -52.02 70.07 33.15
N MET A 216 -52.56 69.49 32.07
CA MET A 216 -53.67 70.07 31.33
C MET A 216 -54.88 70.30 32.23
N LYS A 217 -55.26 69.30 33.03
CA LYS A 217 -56.35 69.48 34.00
C LYS A 217 -56.06 70.61 34.99
N ALA A 218 -54.84 70.68 35.53
CA ALA A 218 -54.47 71.76 36.44
C ALA A 218 -54.50 73.16 35.78
N TYR A 219 -54.15 73.25 34.48
CA TYR A 219 -54.32 74.47 33.70
C TYR A 219 -55.80 74.81 33.45
N ASP A 220 -56.63 73.83 33.08
CA ASP A 220 -58.08 74.03 32.86
C ASP A 220 -58.80 74.43 34.16
N ASP A 221 -58.48 73.79 35.29
CA ASP A 221 -58.98 74.12 36.62
C ASP A 221 -58.57 75.57 37.00
N PHE A 222 -57.31 75.96 36.76
CA PHE A 222 -56.80 77.31 37.03
C PHE A 222 -57.40 78.39 36.10
N VAL A 223 -57.57 78.08 34.81
CA VAL A 223 -58.26 78.98 33.85
C VAL A 223 -59.73 79.15 34.23
N SER A 224 -60.40 78.08 34.66
CA SER A 224 -61.78 78.12 35.15
C SER A 224 -61.90 78.99 36.41
N GLN A 225 -60.94 78.89 37.34
CA GLN A 225 -60.86 79.76 38.51
C GLN A 225 -60.66 81.23 38.12
N LEU A 226 -59.70 81.55 37.24
CA LEU A 226 -59.49 82.92 36.75
C LEU A 226 -60.72 83.48 36.02
N GLN A 227 -61.46 82.65 35.28
CA GLN A 227 -62.72 83.06 34.64
C GLN A 227 -63.82 83.36 35.68
N TYR A 228 -63.90 82.57 36.75
CA TYR A 228 -64.82 82.84 37.87
C TYR A 228 -64.48 84.15 38.56
N GLU A 229 -63.22 84.33 38.99
CA GLU A 229 -62.72 85.55 39.65
C GLU A 229 -62.91 86.79 38.76
N LEU A 230 -62.63 86.68 37.45
CA LEU A 230 -62.86 87.77 36.48
C LEU A 230 -64.34 88.14 36.36
N ASN A 231 -65.25 87.16 36.38
CA ASN A 231 -66.69 87.43 36.34
C ASN A 231 -67.19 88.02 37.66
N GLU A 232 -66.62 87.62 38.80
CA GLU A 232 -66.90 88.24 40.09
C GLU A 232 -66.46 89.72 40.09
N VAL A 233 -65.22 90.00 39.66
CA VAL A 233 -64.71 91.38 39.53
C VAL A 233 -65.55 92.22 38.56
N LYS A 234 -66.03 91.65 37.44
CA LYS A 234 -66.97 92.33 36.53
C LYS A 234 -68.30 92.67 37.22
N ASN A 235 -68.86 91.77 38.02
CA ASN A 235 -70.11 92.00 38.75
C ASN A 235 -69.92 93.07 39.84
N GLN A 236 -68.80 93.02 40.57
CA GLN A 236 -68.41 94.04 41.55
C GLN A 236 -68.21 95.41 40.88
N LEU A 237 -67.56 95.46 39.71
CA LEU A 237 -67.39 96.68 38.92
C LEU A 237 -68.73 97.24 38.46
N ALA A 238 -69.63 96.42 37.90
CA ALA A 238 -70.96 96.85 37.49
C ALA A 238 -71.79 97.39 38.67
N SER A 239 -71.66 96.77 39.86
CA SER A 239 -72.28 97.25 41.11
C SER A 239 -71.68 98.59 41.56
N SER A 240 -70.37 98.77 41.40
CA SER A 240 -69.67 100.02 41.71
C SER A 240 -70.02 101.15 40.73
N GLU A 241 -70.15 100.85 39.44
CA GLU A 241 -70.63 101.79 38.41
C GLU A 241 -72.08 102.20 38.67
N HIS A 242 -72.94 101.26 39.09
CA HIS A 242 -74.31 101.57 39.48
C HIS A 242 -74.33 102.50 40.71
N LEU A 243 -73.61 102.17 41.79
CA LEU A 243 -73.52 103.02 42.98
C LEU A 243 -72.94 104.41 42.63
N ARG A 244 -71.94 104.48 41.75
CA ARG A 244 -71.40 105.75 41.25
C ARG A 244 -72.47 106.55 40.48
N SER A 245 -73.34 105.89 39.71
CA SER A 245 -74.44 106.56 39.01
C SER A 245 -75.47 107.15 39.99
N GLU A 246 -75.80 106.44 41.07
CA GLU A 246 -76.67 106.94 42.14
C GLU A 246 -76.04 108.12 42.90
N GLN A 247 -74.73 108.04 43.16
CA GLN A 247 -73.96 109.16 43.72
C GLN A 247 -73.93 110.36 42.77
N GLN A 248 -73.78 110.16 41.46
CA GLN A 248 -73.81 111.25 40.47
C GLN A 248 -75.19 111.91 40.40
N VAL A 249 -76.29 111.15 40.51
CA VAL A 249 -77.64 111.70 40.63
C VAL A 249 -77.78 112.51 41.92
N SER A 250 -77.25 112.02 43.03
CA SER A 250 -77.25 112.72 44.32
C SER A 250 -76.43 114.02 44.27
N ILE A 251 -75.25 114.02 43.64
CA ILE A 251 -74.43 115.21 43.41
C ILE A 251 -75.20 116.22 42.55
N SER A 252 -75.80 115.78 41.44
CA SER A 252 -76.60 116.65 40.57
C SER A 252 -77.78 117.29 41.33
N HIS A 253 -78.41 116.56 42.25
CA HIS A 253 -79.45 117.08 43.12
C HIS A 253 -78.93 118.10 44.13
N PHE A 254 -77.77 117.86 44.75
CA PHE A 254 -77.11 118.83 45.64
C PHE A 254 -76.65 120.09 44.90
N GLU A 255 -76.13 119.98 43.67
CA GLU A 255 -75.78 121.11 42.82
C GLU A 255 -77.03 121.95 42.48
N GLN A 256 -78.17 121.29 42.21
CA GLN A 256 -79.44 121.96 41.96
C GLN A 256 -79.97 122.69 43.21
N LEU A 257 -79.85 122.09 44.39
CA LEU A 257 -80.13 122.73 45.69
C LEU A 257 -79.20 123.91 45.97
N LEU A 258 -77.90 123.78 45.68
CA LEU A 258 -76.93 124.87 45.78
C LEU A 258 -77.28 126.04 44.86
N GLY A 259 -77.70 125.77 43.62
CA GLY A 259 -78.22 126.79 42.69
C GLY A 259 -79.49 127.48 43.19
N GLN A 260 -80.40 126.73 43.85
CA GLN A 260 -81.57 127.32 44.51
C GLN A 260 -81.16 128.23 45.67
N VAL A 261 -80.24 127.80 46.53
CA VAL A 261 -79.74 128.61 47.66
C VAL A 261 -78.99 129.86 47.16
N GLN A 262 -78.15 129.74 46.12
CA GLN A 262 -77.50 130.88 45.50
C GLN A 262 -78.50 131.87 44.89
N SER A 263 -79.59 131.40 44.27
CA SER A 263 -80.63 132.30 43.76
C SER A 263 -81.44 132.97 44.87
N GLN A 264 -81.63 132.34 46.03
CA GLN A 264 -82.20 132.97 47.22
C GLN A 264 -81.25 134.02 47.83
N ILE A 265 -79.94 133.75 47.90
CA ILE A 265 -78.94 134.72 48.36
C ILE A 265 -78.92 135.93 47.42
N ALA A 266 -78.87 135.73 46.11
CA ALA A 266 -78.93 136.81 45.13
C ALA A 266 -80.22 137.65 45.22
N GLN A 267 -81.37 137.03 45.56
CA GLN A 267 -82.61 137.75 45.84
C GLN A 267 -82.57 138.55 47.16
N GLN A 268 -81.89 138.08 48.20
CA GLN A 268 -81.66 138.84 49.42
C GLN A 268 -80.67 140.00 49.22
N GLU A 269 -79.59 139.78 48.47
CA GLU A 269 -78.62 140.82 48.12
C GLU A 269 -79.27 141.93 47.25
N ALA A 270 -80.15 141.56 46.31
CA ALA A 270 -80.94 142.52 45.54
C ALA A 270 -81.91 143.35 46.40
N ALA A 271 -82.45 142.78 47.48
CA ALA A 271 -83.29 143.50 48.43
C ALA A 271 -82.48 144.43 49.37
N ALA A 272 -81.22 144.10 49.66
CA ALA A 272 -80.32 144.93 50.46
C ALA A 272 -79.75 146.14 49.68
N TYR A 273 -79.61 146.03 48.36
CA TYR A 273 -78.90 147.02 47.51
C TYR A 273 -79.63 148.37 47.29
N GLN A 274 -80.86 148.56 47.79
CA GLN A 274 -81.56 149.86 47.74
C GLN A 274 -81.34 150.75 48.98
N ALA A 275 -80.68 150.25 50.03
CA ALA A 275 -80.26 151.06 51.16
C ALA A 275 -78.75 151.37 51.07
N GLN A 276 -78.41 152.66 51.17
CA GLN A 276 -77.07 153.20 51.39
C GLN A 276 -76.12 153.30 50.16
N GLN A 277 -76.18 154.46 49.49
CA GLN A 277 -75.13 154.92 48.57
C GLN A 277 -73.85 155.36 49.34
N GLN A 278 -72.77 155.58 48.56
CA GLN A 278 -71.55 156.35 48.88
C GLN A 278 -70.45 155.66 49.74
N ALA A 279 -69.40 155.15 49.08
CA ALA A 279 -68.01 155.66 49.21
C ALA A 279 -67.00 154.85 48.36
N ALA A 280 -65.88 155.52 48.06
CA ALA A 280 -64.62 155.06 47.42
C ALA A 280 -64.19 153.59 47.67
N ALA A 281 -63.41 152.85 46.87
CA ALA A 281 -62.69 152.97 45.59
C ALA A 281 -61.37 152.16 45.72
N SER A 282 -60.90 151.60 44.59
CA SER A 282 -59.50 151.27 44.24
C SER A 282 -58.89 149.86 44.51
N TYR A 283 -58.20 149.37 43.45
CA TYR A 283 -57.21 148.27 43.34
C TYR A 283 -57.67 146.80 43.55
N GLN A 284 -57.01 145.77 42.97
CA GLN A 284 -56.48 145.53 41.61
C GLN A 284 -56.02 144.04 41.50
N GLN A 285 -56.26 143.35 40.37
CA GLN A 285 -55.53 142.12 39.93
C GLN A 285 -55.62 140.87 40.86
N GLN A 286 -55.35 139.61 40.47
CA GLN A 286 -55.03 138.95 39.18
C GLN A 286 -55.42 137.44 39.27
N ALA A 287 -55.66 136.79 38.13
CA ALA A 287 -55.61 135.32 37.97
C ALA A 287 -54.21 134.91 37.41
N PRO A 288 -53.89 133.68 36.91
CA PRO A 288 -54.62 132.39 36.87
C PRO A 288 -53.72 131.17 37.34
N PRO A 289 -53.45 130.05 36.61
CA PRO A 289 -54.15 128.76 36.81
C PRO A 289 -53.22 127.48 37.00
N PRO A 290 -53.32 126.29 36.31
CA PRO A 290 -52.87 124.98 36.84
C PRO A 290 -51.63 124.48 36.02
N PRO A 291 -51.48 123.25 35.46
CA PRO A 291 -51.89 121.87 35.80
C PRO A 291 -50.69 120.87 35.80
N MET A 292 -50.92 119.53 35.81
CA MET A 292 -50.49 118.59 34.74
C MET A 292 -50.73 117.09 35.08
N GLN A 293 -50.89 116.28 34.02
CA GLN A 293 -50.92 114.79 33.99
C GLN A 293 -49.51 114.24 33.61
N PRO A 294 -49.36 113.15 32.82
CA PRO A 294 -49.61 111.70 33.01
C PRO A 294 -48.22 110.98 33.24
N PRO A 295 -47.83 109.76 32.77
CA PRO A 295 -48.53 108.65 32.11
C PRO A 295 -48.19 107.20 32.57
N ILE A 296 -48.78 106.24 31.85
CA ILE A 296 -48.55 104.78 31.77
C ILE A 296 -47.40 104.49 30.76
N PRO A 297 -46.70 103.32 30.69
CA PRO A 297 -47.24 102.12 29.97
C PRO A 297 -46.70 100.70 30.34
N GLN A 298 -47.55 99.67 30.12
CA GLN A 298 -47.37 98.40 29.34
C GLN A 298 -46.09 97.50 29.42
N VAL A 299 -46.04 96.20 29.07
CA VAL A 299 -46.91 94.97 28.99
C VAL A 299 -46.05 93.83 28.36
N GLN A 300 -46.09 92.63 28.96
CA GLN A 300 -45.83 91.25 28.46
C GLN A 300 -44.46 90.75 27.86
N PRO A 301 -44.20 89.41 27.92
CA PRO A 301 -42.97 88.74 27.48
C PRO A 301 -43.14 87.80 26.24
N THR A 302 -42.08 87.10 25.83
CA THR A 302 -42.20 85.81 25.09
C THR A 302 -41.03 84.85 25.38
N GLN A 303 -41.25 83.56 25.14
CA GLN A 303 -40.44 82.40 25.58
C GLN A 303 -39.71 81.69 24.39
N PRO A 304 -38.89 80.62 24.60
CA PRO A 304 -37.79 80.24 23.71
C PRO A 304 -38.08 79.06 22.76
N GLY A 305 -37.11 78.76 21.87
CA GLY A 305 -37.06 77.56 21.03
C GLY A 305 -35.83 76.67 21.28
N TYR A 306 -35.96 75.37 20.99
CA TYR A 306 -34.97 74.31 21.16
C TYR A 306 -34.93 73.38 19.90
N PRO A 307 -34.03 72.39 19.75
CA PRO A 307 -33.28 72.18 18.49
C PRO A 307 -33.65 70.90 17.69
N VAL A 308 -32.89 70.63 16.61
CA VAL A 308 -33.03 69.49 15.69
C VAL A 308 -31.72 68.65 15.61
N SER A 309 -31.82 67.41 15.12
CA SER A 309 -31.04 66.23 15.52
C SER A 309 -29.95 65.71 14.56
N GLN A 310 -28.97 65.02 15.17
CA GLN A 310 -28.28 63.77 14.79
C GLN A 310 -27.39 63.61 13.51
N PRO A 311 -26.34 62.73 13.55
CA PRO A 311 -25.41 62.45 12.45
C PRO A 311 -25.58 61.06 11.78
N ALA A 312 -24.78 60.80 10.73
CA ALA A 312 -24.88 59.61 9.85
C ALA A 312 -23.86 58.47 10.14
N TYR A 313 -24.17 57.26 9.66
CA TYR A 313 -23.33 56.05 9.73
C TYR A 313 -22.53 55.77 8.43
N PRO A 314 -21.38 55.06 8.47
CA PRO A 314 -20.61 54.63 7.30
C PRO A 314 -21.01 53.23 6.75
N ALA A 315 -20.55 52.92 5.54
CA ALA A 315 -20.98 51.77 4.74
C ALA A 315 -20.13 50.48 4.86
N THR A 316 -20.71 49.36 4.42
CA THR A 316 -20.14 48.00 4.36
C THR A 316 -19.17 47.77 3.18
N PRO A 317 -18.19 46.85 3.30
CA PRO A 317 -17.24 46.51 2.23
C PRO A 317 -17.72 45.39 1.29
N ALA A 318 -17.16 45.36 0.08
CA ALA A 318 -17.49 44.43 -1.01
C ALA A 318 -16.68 43.10 -0.95
N PRO A 319 -17.15 42.01 -1.61
CA PRO A 319 -16.46 40.71 -1.62
C PRO A 319 -15.23 40.68 -2.56
N PRO A 320 -14.24 39.81 -2.31
CA PRO A 320 -13.00 39.74 -3.08
C PRO A 320 -13.17 39.05 -4.45
N ALA A 321 -12.42 39.52 -5.44
CA ALA A 321 -12.34 38.94 -6.78
C ALA A 321 -11.43 37.70 -6.85
N GLN A 322 -11.71 36.79 -7.79
CA GLN A 322 -10.84 35.65 -8.10
C GLN A 322 -9.59 36.08 -8.90
N PRO A 323 -8.39 35.54 -8.60
CA PRO A 323 -7.16 35.88 -9.33
C PRO A 323 -6.90 34.92 -10.51
N THR A 324 -6.98 35.45 -11.74
CA THR A 324 -6.40 34.81 -12.94
C THR A 324 -4.91 35.16 -13.04
N GLY A 325 -4.07 34.45 -12.29
CA GLY A 325 -2.61 34.58 -12.33
C GLY A 325 -1.93 33.61 -13.31
N PRO A 326 -0.68 33.89 -13.74
CA PRO A 326 0.10 32.92 -14.51
C PRO A 326 0.42 31.69 -13.65
N ALA A 327 0.33 30.49 -14.26
CA ALA A 327 0.50 29.22 -13.57
C ALA A 327 1.84 29.15 -12.80
N SER A 328 1.74 28.91 -11.50
CA SER A 328 2.87 28.79 -10.58
C SER A 328 3.84 27.67 -10.98
N GLY A 329 5.10 27.76 -10.57
CA GLY A 329 6.11 26.73 -10.86
C GLY A 329 5.70 25.32 -10.39
N ALA A 330 4.92 25.23 -9.31
CA ALA A 330 4.30 24.00 -8.82
C ALA A 330 3.30 23.39 -9.82
N GLN A 331 2.43 24.21 -10.42
CA GLN A 331 1.47 23.77 -11.45
C GLN A 331 2.19 23.31 -12.72
N GLN A 332 3.25 24.00 -13.13
CA GLN A 332 4.05 23.62 -14.30
C GLN A 332 4.78 22.28 -14.08
N GLU A 333 5.38 22.06 -12.91
CA GLU A 333 6.01 20.79 -12.56
C GLU A 333 4.98 19.64 -12.50
N ALA A 334 3.78 19.92 -11.96
CA ALA A 334 2.69 18.95 -11.95
C ALA A 334 2.25 18.52 -13.36
N VAL A 335 2.19 19.46 -14.31
CA VAL A 335 1.90 19.18 -15.72
C VAL A 335 3.01 18.35 -16.37
N ARG A 336 4.30 18.71 -16.16
CA ARG A 336 5.46 17.95 -16.66
C ARG A 336 5.49 16.50 -16.16
N LEU A 337 5.10 16.31 -14.90
CA LEU A 337 4.94 15.00 -14.28
C LEU A 337 3.82 14.19 -14.96
N LEU A 338 2.67 14.79 -15.26
CA LEU A 338 1.59 14.14 -16.02
C LEU A 338 1.99 13.81 -17.48
N ASP A 339 2.77 14.66 -18.14
CA ASP A 339 3.33 14.39 -19.48
C ASP A 339 4.23 13.15 -19.51
N THR A 340 4.97 12.91 -18.42
CA THR A 340 5.81 11.71 -18.29
C THR A 340 4.96 10.43 -18.33
N ILE A 341 3.79 10.42 -17.68
CA ILE A 341 2.84 9.31 -17.75
C ILE A 341 2.32 9.12 -19.18
N ALA A 342 1.95 10.21 -19.87
CA ALA A 342 1.43 10.12 -21.24
C ALA A 342 2.49 9.56 -22.22
N ALA A 343 3.75 9.99 -22.10
CA ALA A 343 4.86 9.46 -22.89
C ALA A 343 5.10 7.97 -22.61
N ARG A 344 5.05 7.57 -21.33
CA ARG A 344 5.22 6.17 -20.91
C ARG A 344 4.09 5.27 -21.39
N ALA A 345 2.85 5.70 -21.27
CA ALA A 345 1.68 5.01 -21.81
C ALA A 345 1.81 4.77 -23.33
N ARG A 346 2.24 5.80 -24.09
CA ARG A 346 2.49 5.69 -25.54
C ARG A 346 3.65 4.75 -25.89
N SER A 347 4.63 4.55 -25.00
CA SER A 347 5.72 3.59 -25.20
C SER A 347 5.32 2.12 -25.00
N GLY A 348 4.07 1.84 -24.66
CA GLY A 348 3.53 0.47 -24.59
C GLY A 348 3.98 -0.33 -23.37
N ILE A 349 4.35 0.33 -22.26
CA ILE A 349 4.72 -0.39 -21.03
C ILE A 349 3.51 -1.16 -20.45
N PRO A 350 3.72 -2.29 -19.75
CA PRO A 350 2.65 -3.04 -19.13
C PRO A 350 1.81 -2.20 -18.16
N GLY A 351 0.50 -2.40 -18.14
CA GLY A 351 -0.45 -1.62 -17.34
C GLY A 351 -0.13 -1.63 -15.84
N SER A 352 0.39 -2.73 -15.30
CA SER A 352 0.83 -2.81 -13.90
C SER A 352 2.07 -1.95 -13.59
N GLN A 353 2.98 -1.77 -14.55
CA GLN A 353 4.13 -0.85 -14.42
C GLN A 353 3.67 0.60 -14.58
N LEU A 354 2.79 0.88 -15.55
CA LEU A 354 2.20 2.22 -15.71
C LEU A 354 1.41 2.64 -14.46
N ALA A 355 0.67 1.73 -13.83
CA ALA A 355 -0.01 1.97 -12.56
C ALA A 355 0.96 2.42 -11.46
N GLN A 356 2.13 1.77 -11.36
CA GLN A 356 3.16 2.13 -10.38
C GLN A 356 3.79 3.49 -10.69
N GLU A 357 4.09 3.80 -11.96
CA GLU A 357 4.56 5.13 -12.36
C GLU A 357 3.51 6.21 -12.12
N MET A 358 2.21 5.92 -12.32
CA MET A 358 1.10 6.83 -11.98
C MET A 358 0.99 7.08 -10.47
N GLU A 359 1.11 6.04 -9.64
CA GLU A 359 1.10 6.16 -8.17
C GLU A 359 2.32 6.99 -7.66
N GLN A 360 3.51 6.76 -8.20
CA GLN A 360 4.73 7.53 -7.87
C GLN A 360 4.62 8.99 -8.32
N THR A 361 4.18 9.21 -9.55
CA THR A 361 3.98 10.56 -10.11
C THR A 361 2.95 11.32 -9.30
N ARG A 362 1.83 10.68 -8.93
CA ARG A 362 0.80 11.26 -8.05
C ARG A 362 1.39 11.71 -6.71
N ASN A 363 2.26 10.91 -6.10
CA ASN A 363 2.87 11.28 -4.81
C ASN A 363 3.84 12.47 -4.96
N ARG A 364 4.67 12.49 -6.01
CA ARG A 364 5.51 13.64 -6.35
C ARG A 364 4.72 14.92 -6.60
N ILE A 365 3.57 14.83 -7.28
CA ILE A 365 2.72 16.01 -7.47
C ILE A 365 2.20 16.52 -6.11
N VAL A 366 1.80 15.64 -5.19
CA VAL A 366 1.35 16.04 -3.83
C VAL A 366 2.48 16.67 -3.00
N GLU A 367 3.76 16.35 -3.26
CA GLU A 367 4.91 16.97 -2.60
C GLU A 367 5.15 18.43 -3.04
N VAL A 368 4.87 18.76 -4.31
CA VAL A 368 5.16 20.09 -4.90
C VAL A 368 3.92 20.96 -5.11
N PHE A 369 2.73 20.36 -5.18
CA PHE A 369 1.46 21.01 -5.49
C PHE A 369 0.38 20.58 -4.49
N GLN A 370 -0.47 21.54 -4.09
CA GLN A 370 -1.55 21.32 -3.15
C GLN A 370 -2.51 20.21 -3.62
N TRP A 371 -3.15 19.54 -2.67
CA TRP A 371 -4.08 18.44 -2.98
C TRP A 371 -5.17 18.91 -3.94
N HIS A 372 -5.40 18.15 -5.01
CA HIS A 372 -6.32 18.51 -6.08
C HIS A 372 -7.14 17.30 -6.54
N PRO A 373 -8.45 17.42 -6.83
CA PRO A 373 -9.32 16.28 -7.19
C PRO A 373 -8.82 15.43 -8.37
N ALA A 374 -8.11 16.02 -9.33
CA ALA A 374 -7.50 15.28 -10.44
C ALA A 374 -6.51 14.19 -9.96
N LEU A 375 -5.83 14.40 -8.82
CA LEU A 375 -4.89 13.43 -8.23
C LEU A 375 -5.60 12.23 -7.59
N PHE A 376 -6.87 12.39 -7.20
CA PHE A 376 -7.72 11.27 -6.78
C PHE A 376 -8.16 10.45 -7.99
N GLU A 377 -8.58 11.09 -9.09
CA GLU A 377 -8.93 10.39 -10.33
C GLU A 377 -7.73 9.65 -10.93
N LEU A 378 -6.53 10.26 -10.90
CA LEU A 378 -5.27 9.65 -11.31
C LEU A 378 -4.98 8.36 -10.52
N ALA A 379 -5.11 8.41 -9.19
CA ALA A 379 -4.94 7.23 -8.34
C ALA A 379 -6.04 6.18 -8.55
N ALA A 380 -7.28 6.58 -8.82
CA ALA A 380 -8.38 5.67 -9.13
C ALA A 380 -8.15 4.94 -10.48
N PHE A 381 -7.60 5.63 -11.47
CA PHE A 381 -7.23 5.02 -12.76
C PHE A 381 -6.05 4.06 -12.61
N ALA A 382 -5.01 4.46 -11.87
CA ALA A 382 -3.85 3.59 -11.57
C ALA A 382 -4.28 2.28 -10.89
N ARG A 383 -5.20 2.33 -9.93
CA ARG A 383 -5.78 1.13 -9.28
C ARG A 383 -6.49 0.18 -10.25
N ARG A 384 -7.16 0.70 -11.29
CA ARG A 384 -7.78 -0.13 -12.34
C ARG A 384 -6.72 -0.81 -13.20
N LEU A 385 -5.68 -0.09 -13.61
CA LEU A 385 -4.55 -0.67 -14.36
C LEU A 385 -3.80 -1.74 -13.56
N LYS A 386 -3.74 -1.60 -12.23
CA LYS A 386 -3.16 -2.60 -11.30
C LYS A 386 -3.95 -3.91 -11.20
N GLN A 387 -5.21 -3.93 -11.65
CA GLN A 387 -6.05 -5.13 -11.74
C GLN A 387 -5.88 -5.90 -13.06
N LEU A 388 -5.16 -5.33 -14.04
CA LEU A 388 -4.84 -6.04 -15.28
C LEU A 388 -3.83 -7.17 -15.00
N PRO A 389 -3.88 -8.30 -15.75
CA PRO A 389 -2.89 -9.36 -15.62
C PRO A 389 -1.45 -8.84 -15.83
N VAL A 390 -0.49 -9.45 -15.13
CA VAL A 390 0.92 -9.05 -15.21
C VAL A 390 1.44 -9.21 -16.63
N GLY A 391 2.01 -8.14 -17.19
CA GLY A 391 2.50 -8.11 -18.57
C GLY A 391 1.48 -7.64 -19.62
N THR A 392 0.20 -7.45 -19.26
CA THR A 392 -0.80 -6.89 -20.18
C THR A 392 -0.47 -5.45 -20.54
N VAL A 393 -0.26 -5.18 -21.84
CA VAL A 393 -0.19 -3.83 -22.40
C VAL A 393 -1.62 -3.28 -22.55
N LEU A 394 -1.80 -1.97 -22.41
CA LEU A 394 -3.11 -1.33 -22.57
C LEU A 394 -3.62 -1.50 -24.01
N ASP A 395 -4.91 -1.82 -24.17
CA ASP A 395 -5.57 -1.75 -25.46
C ASP A 395 -5.71 -0.28 -25.93
N ALA A 396 -5.95 -0.07 -27.22
CA ALA A 396 -6.04 1.26 -27.81
C ALA A 396 -7.17 2.12 -27.21
N GLY A 397 -8.29 1.51 -26.78
CA GLY A 397 -9.40 2.23 -26.15
C GLY A 397 -9.03 2.74 -24.75
N THR A 398 -8.45 1.88 -23.91
CA THR A 398 -7.98 2.27 -22.57
C THR A 398 -6.82 3.26 -22.65
N LEU A 399 -5.91 3.11 -23.61
CA LEU A 399 -4.82 4.07 -23.86
C LEU A 399 -5.36 5.45 -24.25
N ASN A 400 -6.29 5.54 -25.20
CA ASN A 400 -6.88 6.81 -25.60
C ASN A 400 -7.64 7.46 -24.43
N SER A 401 -8.43 6.70 -23.67
CA SER A 401 -9.15 7.20 -22.49
C SER A 401 -8.19 7.71 -21.39
N LEU A 402 -7.02 7.09 -21.22
CA LEU A 402 -5.99 7.61 -20.31
C LEU A 402 -5.40 8.94 -20.81
N LEU A 403 -5.10 9.05 -22.11
CA LEU A 403 -4.53 10.28 -22.68
C LEU A 403 -5.51 11.45 -22.59
N GLU A 404 -6.79 11.25 -22.93
CA GLU A 404 -7.85 12.25 -22.75
C GLU A 404 -7.98 12.71 -21.30
N ARG A 405 -7.93 11.77 -20.35
CA ARG A 405 -7.97 12.07 -18.91
C ARG A 405 -6.75 12.88 -18.45
N ILE A 406 -5.56 12.57 -18.97
CA ILE A 406 -4.34 13.33 -18.64
C ILE A 406 -4.48 14.79 -19.08
N GLU A 407 -4.96 15.07 -20.30
CA GLU A 407 -5.18 16.45 -20.75
C GLU A 407 -6.27 17.17 -19.94
N ALA A 408 -7.35 16.46 -19.57
CA ALA A 408 -8.36 17.00 -18.67
C ALA A 408 -7.79 17.30 -17.26
N TRP A 409 -6.92 16.46 -16.72
CA TRP A 409 -6.27 16.68 -15.41
C TRP A 409 -5.29 17.85 -15.44
N LYS A 410 -4.45 17.97 -16.48
CA LYS A 410 -3.59 19.13 -16.70
C LYS A 410 -4.40 20.43 -16.76
N SER A 411 -5.48 20.45 -17.55
CA SER A 411 -6.34 21.62 -17.71
C SER A 411 -6.94 22.10 -16.39
N ARG A 412 -7.35 21.17 -15.51
CA ARG A 412 -7.88 21.52 -14.17
C ARG A 412 -6.80 21.90 -13.15
N ILE A 413 -5.54 21.51 -13.34
CA ILE A 413 -4.42 21.90 -12.47
C ILE A 413 -3.90 23.31 -12.83
N LEU A 414 -4.07 23.72 -14.09
CA LEU A 414 -3.71 25.05 -14.59
C LEU A 414 -4.80 26.11 -14.42
N ALA A 415 -6.05 25.69 -14.14
CA ALA A 415 -7.17 26.54 -13.77
C ALA A 415 -7.14 26.91 -12.28
#